data_AF-A0A4Z1GQ21-F1
#
_entry.id   AF-A0A4Z1GQ21-F1
#
_cell.length_a   1.000
_cell.length_b   1.000
_cell.length_c   1.000
_cell.angle_alpha   90.00
_cell.angle_beta   90.00
_cell.angle_gamma   90.00
#
_symmetry.space_group_name_H-M   'P 1'
#
loop_
_entity.id
_entity.type
_entity.pdbx_description
1 polymer ?
#
loop_
_entity_poly.entity_id
_entity_poly.type
_entity_poly.pdbx_seq_one_letter_code
_entity_poly.pdbx_strand_id
1 'polypeptide(L)'
;MVIKQGFHVNSHILKERSVYFRKFLDSPDKQDEPVPDSALFRYDYSTVVDEDGTWGLETVAKASLLTEEMISQAEHVEGEVEGFRQLLCAMYSRPYRIKNVEELSTLTRIADFYCALPIVSVTLTNALLDSPIFLKREVEDSTACTKDQLAQDCDSMIFIAQKLRSSILFRECLIHIVANWKDKDTSKFHRTRNDETIRGLIEAEFSKLDEMIDHLQHILYIEAVMAKYSLDIPELTKALAAAEEDYVSFQHEPKIAVAFWKDLSAKVAHVGGDADFLKSEMDPLLVNNLVLDGTNDGPGEGCYKHCFLCAEIADKQMPICQKKIEDDFKL
;
A
#
# COMPACT_ATOMS: atom_id res chain seq x y z
N MET A 1 13.34 6.91 -27.61
CA MET A 1 11.89 6.80 -27.86
C MET A 1 11.37 5.60 -27.10
N VAL A 2 10.35 5.79 -26.27
CA VAL A 2 9.64 4.70 -25.57
C VAL A 2 8.24 4.65 -26.14
N ILE A 3 7.92 3.59 -26.89
CA ILE A 3 6.63 3.35 -27.55
C ILE A 3 6.04 4.64 -28.15
N LYS A 4 6.67 5.14 -29.21
CA LYS A 4 6.30 6.38 -29.93
C LYS A 4 6.44 7.70 -29.13
N GLN A 5 6.73 7.66 -27.82
CA GLN A 5 6.99 8.85 -27.01
C GLN A 5 8.48 9.20 -26.94
N GLY A 6 8.82 10.45 -27.24
CA GLY A 6 10.18 10.99 -27.10
C GLY A 6 10.50 11.37 -25.65
N PHE A 7 11.68 10.96 -25.17
CA PHE A 7 12.23 11.35 -23.88
C PHE A 7 13.67 11.84 -24.08
N HIS A 8 13.96 13.07 -23.66
CA HIS A 8 15.31 13.63 -23.70
C HIS A 8 15.85 13.76 -22.29
N VAL A 9 16.94 13.04 -22.00
CA VAL A 9 17.47 12.88 -20.64
C VAL A 9 18.99 12.90 -20.65
N ASN A 10 19.57 13.32 -19.53
CA ASN A 10 21.00 13.23 -19.26
C ASN A 10 21.40 11.79 -18.93
N SER A 11 22.30 11.23 -19.73
CA SER A 11 22.86 9.89 -19.49
C SER A 11 23.54 9.77 -18.12
N HIS A 12 24.19 10.83 -17.63
CA HIS A 12 24.83 10.85 -16.31
C HIS A 12 23.86 10.43 -15.19
N ILE A 13 22.66 11.01 -15.17
CA ILE A 13 21.64 10.73 -14.14
C ILE A 13 21.15 9.29 -14.26
N LEU A 14 20.90 8.80 -15.48
CA LEU A 14 20.50 7.40 -15.69
C LEU A 14 21.54 6.43 -15.13
N LYS A 15 22.83 6.67 -15.41
CA LYS A 15 23.94 5.82 -14.94
C LYS A 15 24.16 5.89 -13.43
N GLU A 16 23.88 7.03 -12.82
CA GLU A 16 23.95 7.18 -11.36
C GLU A 16 22.86 6.33 -10.68
N ARG A 17 21.65 6.34 -11.23
CA ARG A 17 20.44 5.79 -10.60
C ARG A 17 20.02 4.40 -11.07
N SER A 18 20.72 3.83 -12.06
CA SER A 18 20.48 2.50 -12.61
C SER A 18 21.78 1.80 -12.96
N VAL A 19 21.97 0.61 -12.40
CA VAL A 19 23.11 -0.26 -12.74
C VAL A 19 23.04 -0.72 -14.19
N TYR A 20 21.82 -0.95 -14.70
CA TYR A 20 21.59 -1.30 -16.10
C TYR A 20 22.13 -0.21 -17.02
N PHE A 21 21.69 1.04 -16.86
CA PHE A 21 22.14 2.13 -17.73
C PHE A 21 23.63 2.40 -17.59
N ARG A 22 24.21 2.24 -16.39
CA ARG A 22 25.65 2.33 -16.20
C ARG A 22 26.40 1.32 -17.07
N LYS A 23 26.07 0.03 -16.96
CA LYS A 23 26.72 -1.03 -17.75
C LYS A 23 26.46 -0.87 -19.25
N PHE A 24 25.24 -0.52 -19.61
CA PHE A 24 24.79 -0.48 -21.00
C PHE A 24 25.25 0.76 -21.77
N LEU A 25 25.37 1.92 -21.11
CA LEU A 25 25.83 3.17 -21.75
C LEU A 25 27.35 3.35 -21.68
N ASP A 26 28.03 2.74 -20.71
CA ASP A 26 29.49 2.78 -20.56
C ASP A 26 30.18 1.54 -21.14
N SER A 27 29.48 0.68 -21.90
CA SER A 27 30.10 -0.49 -22.54
C SER A 27 31.25 -0.05 -23.47
N PRO A 28 32.40 -0.77 -23.50
CA PRO A 28 33.58 -0.40 -24.28
C PRO A 28 33.25 -0.10 -25.75
N ASP A 29 32.40 -0.95 -26.35
CA ASP A 29 31.93 -0.82 -27.73
C ASP A 29 31.25 0.52 -28.05
N LYS A 30 30.78 1.26 -27.03
CA LYS A 30 30.08 2.55 -27.16
C LYS A 30 30.91 3.75 -26.72
N GLN A 31 32.08 3.55 -26.11
CA GLN A 31 32.96 4.64 -25.69
C GLN A 31 33.89 5.11 -26.82
N ASP A 32 34.25 4.19 -27.72
CA ASP A 32 35.18 4.45 -28.82
C ASP A 32 34.48 4.90 -30.12
N GLU A 33 33.14 4.94 -30.15
CA GLU A 33 32.40 5.46 -31.30
C GLU A 33 32.41 7.01 -31.32
N PRO A 34 33.02 7.64 -32.33
CA PRO A 34 33.00 9.09 -32.46
C PRO A 34 31.56 9.57 -32.70
N VAL A 35 31.10 10.49 -31.85
CA VAL A 35 29.80 11.15 -32.02
C VAL A 35 29.91 12.11 -33.22
N PRO A 36 29.10 11.97 -34.28
CA PRO A 36 29.15 12.87 -35.43
C PRO A 36 28.88 14.32 -34.99
N ASP A 37 29.59 15.29 -35.57
CA ASP A 37 29.42 16.72 -35.26
C ASP A 37 27.98 17.23 -35.46
N SER A 38 27.18 16.54 -36.28
CA SER A 38 25.77 16.86 -36.53
C SER A 38 24.78 16.19 -35.56
N ALA A 39 25.24 15.32 -34.66
CA ALA A 39 24.37 14.59 -33.76
C ALA A 39 23.90 15.49 -32.61
N LEU A 40 22.58 15.68 -32.48
CA LEU A 40 21.97 16.43 -31.38
C LEU A 40 22.08 15.69 -30.04
N PHE A 41 22.22 14.37 -30.07
CA PHE A 41 22.26 13.52 -28.90
C PHE A 41 23.43 12.54 -29.00
N ARG A 42 24.11 12.31 -27.88
CA ARG A 42 25.18 11.31 -27.78
C ARG A 42 24.66 9.89 -27.98
N TYR A 43 23.43 9.62 -27.55
CA TYR A 43 22.81 8.33 -27.69
C TYR A 43 21.38 8.48 -28.22
N ASP A 44 21.02 7.60 -29.16
CA ASP A 44 19.67 7.49 -29.68
C ASP A 44 19.18 6.04 -29.52
N TYR A 45 18.03 5.88 -28.88
CA TYR A 45 17.46 4.60 -28.48
C TYR A 45 16.01 4.51 -28.91
N SER A 46 15.58 3.33 -29.36
CA SER A 46 14.19 3.01 -29.66
C SER A 46 13.73 1.82 -28.84
N THR A 47 12.43 1.72 -28.60
CA THR A 47 11.82 0.52 -28.06
C THR A 47 12.10 -0.66 -28.99
N VAL A 48 12.29 -1.83 -28.40
CA VAL A 48 12.20 -3.14 -29.06
C VAL A 48 11.28 -4.00 -28.21
N VAL A 49 10.39 -4.75 -28.86
CA VAL A 49 9.47 -5.70 -28.21
C VAL A 49 9.96 -7.10 -28.54
N ASP A 50 10.18 -7.89 -27.50
CA ASP A 50 10.60 -9.29 -27.58
C ASP A 50 9.38 -10.21 -27.87
N GLU A 51 9.65 -11.46 -28.24
CA GLU A 51 8.60 -12.43 -28.64
C GLU A 51 7.58 -12.71 -27.53
N ASP A 52 7.95 -12.47 -26.27
CA ASP A 52 7.10 -12.65 -25.09
C ASP A 52 6.24 -11.42 -24.76
N GLY A 53 6.33 -10.35 -25.57
CA GLY A 53 5.64 -9.07 -25.34
C GLY A 53 6.34 -8.15 -24.34
N THR A 54 7.46 -8.57 -23.74
CA THR A 54 8.31 -7.69 -22.94
C THR A 54 8.99 -6.68 -23.86
N TRP A 55 9.24 -5.48 -23.36
CA TRP A 55 9.95 -4.45 -24.14
C TRP A 55 11.15 -3.89 -23.41
N GLY A 56 12.14 -3.47 -24.18
CA GLY A 56 13.37 -2.82 -23.72
C GLY A 56 13.80 -1.68 -24.64
N LEU A 57 14.91 -1.04 -24.29
CA LEU A 57 15.53 -0.01 -25.12
C LEU A 57 16.78 -0.56 -25.83
N GLU A 58 16.84 -0.36 -27.14
CA GLU A 58 17.98 -0.73 -27.97
C GLU A 58 18.42 0.45 -28.83
N THR A 59 19.71 0.49 -29.20
CA THR A 59 20.25 1.56 -30.06
C THR A 59 19.47 1.62 -31.37
N VAL A 60 19.19 2.82 -31.90
CA VAL A 60 18.43 2.95 -33.17
C VAL A 60 19.09 2.19 -34.33
N ALA A 61 20.42 2.04 -34.31
CA ALA A 61 21.15 1.27 -35.32
C ALA A 61 20.86 -0.25 -35.27
N LYS A 62 20.49 -0.79 -34.11
CA LYS A 62 20.20 -2.22 -33.90
C LYS A 62 18.71 -2.50 -33.71
N ALA A 63 17.92 -1.49 -33.37
CA ALA A 63 16.49 -1.64 -33.13
C ALA A 63 15.76 -2.01 -34.43
N SER A 64 14.95 -3.06 -34.37
CA SER A 64 13.98 -3.35 -35.41
C SER A 64 12.94 -2.22 -35.50
N LEU A 65 12.38 -2.02 -36.69
CA LEU A 65 11.28 -1.07 -36.88
C LEU A 65 10.09 -1.53 -36.04
N LEU A 66 9.64 -0.67 -35.12
CA LEU A 66 8.44 -0.91 -34.33
C LEU A 66 7.22 -0.93 -35.26
N THR A 67 6.57 -2.09 -35.42
CA THR A 67 5.32 -2.21 -36.18
C THR A 67 4.11 -2.06 -35.25
N GLU A 68 2.93 -1.70 -35.79
CA GLU A 68 1.69 -1.66 -34.99
C GLU A 68 1.35 -3.04 -34.39
N GLU A 69 1.72 -4.12 -35.08
CA GLU A 69 1.53 -5.50 -34.59
C GLU A 69 2.39 -5.77 -33.34
N MET A 70 3.66 -5.36 -33.34
CA MET A 70 4.53 -5.47 -32.16
C MET A 70 4.04 -4.59 -31.00
N ILE A 71 3.51 -3.40 -31.30
CA ILE A 71 2.94 -2.51 -30.28
C ILE A 71 1.68 -3.11 -29.66
N SER A 72 0.85 -3.78 -30.46
CA SER A 72 -0.36 -4.45 -29.98
C SER A 72 -0.09 -5.66 -29.07
N GLN A 73 1.14 -6.19 -29.10
CA GLN A 73 1.60 -7.25 -28.19
C GLN A 73 2.01 -6.71 -26.81
N ALA A 74 2.42 -5.44 -26.73
CA ALA A 74 2.72 -4.81 -25.45
C ALA A 74 1.39 -4.52 -24.71
N GLU A 75 1.17 -5.22 -23.60
CA GLU A 75 0.02 -4.95 -22.74
C GLU A 75 0.03 -3.48 -22.29
N HIS A 76 -1.11 -2.81 -22.44
CA HIS A 76 -1.38 -1.46 -21.90
C HIS A 76 -0.28 -0.41 -22.20
N VAL A 77 0.00 -0.17 -23.48
CA VAL A 77 1.01 0.80 -24.00
C VAL A 77 1.06 2.13 -23.25
N GLU A 78 -0.08 2.78 -22.97
CA GLU A 78 -0.11 4.07 -22.28
C GLU A 78 0.44 3.96 -20.84
N GLY A 79 0.17 2.83 -20.19
CA GLY A 79 0.64 2.51 -18.85
C GLY A 79 2.14 2.24 -18.82
N GLU A 80 2.67 1.60 -19.86
CA GLU A 80 4.12 1.38 -20.03
C GLU A 80 4.88 2.70 -20.21
N VAL A 81 4.36 3.59 -21.06
CA VAL A 81 4.94 4.93 -21.28
C VAL A 81 4.88 5.75 -19.99
N GLU A 82 3.75 5.72 -19.28
CA GLU A 82 3.58 6.43 -18.01
C GLU A 82 4.49 5.86 -16.91
N GLY A 83 4.57 4.54 -16.76
CA GLY A 83 5.46 3.89 -15.81
C GLY A 83 6.93 4.22 -16.06
N PHE A 84 7.35 4.29 -17.33
CA PHE A 84 8.70 4.75 -17.68
C PHE A 84 8.90 6.24 -17.37
N ARG A 85 7.91 7.08 -17.67
CA ARG A 85 7.93 8.51 -17.32
C ARG A 85 8.09 8.70 -15.80
N GLN A 86 7.38 7.89 -14.99
CA GLN A 86 7.47 7.91 -13.53
C GLN A 86 8.83 7.45 -13.04
N LEU A 87 9.41 6.41 -13.64
CA LEU A 87 10.79 6.01 -13.35
C LEU A 87 11.77 7.17 -13.61
N LEU A 88 11.62 7.87 -14.74
CA LEU A 88 12.42 9.07 -15.02
C LEU A 88 12.18 10.18 -13.99
N CYS A 89 10.94 10.41 -13.58
CA CYS A 89 10.65 11.35 -12.49
C CYS A 89 11.38 10.95 -11.20
N ALA A 90 11.35 9.68 -10.80
CA ALA A 90 12.09 9.18 -9.64
C ALA A 90 13.61 9.41 -9.78
N MET A 91 14.20 9.06 -10.93
CA MET A 91 15.63 9.28 -11.21
C MET A 91 16.05 10.75 -11.12
N TYR A 92 15.17 11.67 -11.50
CA TYR A 92 15.40 13.12 -11.44
C TYR A 92 14.89 13.77 -10.16
N SER A 93 14.38 12.97 -9.21
CA SER A 93 13.71 13.46 -7.99
C SER A 93 12.61 14.49 -8.26
N ARG A 94 11.88 14.31 -9.37
CA ARG A 94 10.71 15.11 -9.73
C ARG A 94 9.46 14.47 -9.15
N PRO A 95 8.45 15.27 -8.73
CA PRO A 95 7.18 14.74 -8.27
C PRO A 95 6.49 13.88 -9.34
N TYR A 96 5.85 12.80 -8.89
CA TYR A 96 4.95 11.95 -9.65
C TYR A 96 3.88 11.39 -8.71
N ARG A 97 2.78 10.87 -9.25
CA ARG A 97 1.67 10.28 -8.47
C ARG A 97 1.27 8.96 -9.08
N ILE A 98 0.76 8.06 -8.25
CA ILE A 98 0.32 6.71 -8.59
C ILE A 98 -1.21 6.64 -8.49
N LYS A 99 -1.89 6.42 -9.60
CA LYS A 99 -3.35 6.43 -9.66
C LYS A 99 -3.98 5.15 -9.14
N ASN A 100 -3.35 4.00 -9.40
CA ASN A 100 -3.89 2.68 -9.05
C ASN A 100 -2.78 1.63 -8.87
N VAL A 101 -3.16 0.43 -8.42
CA VAL A 101 -2.22 -0.68 -8.18
C VAL A 101 -1.53 -1.15 -9.47
N GLU A 102 -2.21 -1.09 -10.60
CA GLU A 102 -1.65 -1.46 -11.91
C GLU A 102 -0.46 -0.56 -12.26
N GLU A 103 -0.61 0.76 -12.12
CA GLU A 103 0.45 1.73 -12.38
C GLU A 103 1.65 1.55 -11.43
N LEU A 104 1.40 1.29 -10.14
CA LEU A 104 2.45 0.95 -9.18
C LEU A 104 3.17 -0.36 -9.55
N SER A 105 2.42 -1.37 -10.00
CA SER A 105 2.96 -2.65 -10.46
C SER A 105 3.85 -2.47 -11.69
N THR A 106 3.38 -1.70 -12.68
CA THR A 106 4.12 -1.37 -13.90
C THR A 106 5.39 -0.59 -13.60
N LEU A 107 5.32 0.47 -12.78
CA LEU A 107 6.50 1.20 -12.33
C LEU A 107 7.51 0.27 -11.64
N THR A 108 7.03 -0.61 -10.76
CA THR A 108 7.89 -1.57 -10.05
C THR A 108 8.56 -2.56 -11.01
N ARG A 109 7.82 -3.08 -11.99
CA ARG A 109 8.35 -4.01 -13.01
C ARG A 109 9.40 -3.33 -13.88
N ILE A 110 9.12 -2.12 -14.37
CA ILE A 110 10.06 -1.32 -15.17
C ILE A 110 11.32 -0.99 -14.35
N ALA A 111 11.15 -0.58 -13.09
CA ALA A 111 12.26 -0.29 -12.20
C ALA A 111 13.11 -1.54 -11.89
N ASP A 112 12.51 -2.72 -11.78
CA ASP A 112 13.24 -3.97 -11.61
C ASP A 112 14.07 -4.30 -12.87
N PHE A 113 13.45 -4.24 -14.05
CA PHE A 113 14.10 -4.47 -15.33
C PHE A 113 15.31 -3.56 -15.54
N TYR A 114 15.14 -2.25 -15.30
CA TYR A 114 16.24 -1.28 -15.41
C TYR A 114 17.12 -1.19 -14.15
N CYS A 115 17.03 -2.14 -13.21
CA CYS A 115 17.83 -2.18 -11.97
C CYS A 115 17.85 -0.84 -11.21
N ALA A 116 16.67 -0.26 -11.02
CA ALA A 116 16.41 1.06 -10.47
C ALA A 116 15.36 1.06 -9.33
N LEU A 117 15.02 -0.11 -8.78
CA LEU A 117 14.16 -0.21 -7.59
C LEU A 117 14.60 0.70 -6.42
N PRO A 118 15.92 0.86 -6.12
CA PRO A 118 16.33 1.71 -4.99
C PRO A 118 15.90 3.16 -5.12
N ILE A 119 15.97 3.75 -6.32
CA ILE A 119 15.57 5.16 -6.47
C ILE A 119 14.05 5.32 -6.40
N VAL A 120 13.29 4.36 -6.94
CA VAL A 120 11.83 4.35 -6.80
C VAL A 120 11.43 4.21 -5.34
N SER A 121 12.05 3.30 -4.59
CA SER A 121 11.83 3.10 -3.15
C SER A 121 11.99 4.40 -2.36
N VAL A 122 13.08 5.14 -2.61
CA VAL A 122 13.38 6.42 -1.94
C VAL A 122 12.33 7.49 -2.24
N THR A 123 11.83 7.56 -3.48
CA THR A 123 10.85 8.59 -3.87
C THR A 123 9.41 8.17 -3.64
N LEU A 124 9.14 6.89 -3.34
CA LEU A 124 7.81 6.30 -3.32
C LEU A 124 6.89 6.97 -2.29
N THR A 125 7.37 7.25 -1.08
CA THR A 125 6.54 7.89 -0.05
C THR A 125 5.93 9.19 -0.55
N ASN A 126 6.73 10.06 -1.17
CA ASN A 126 6.23 11.31 -1.74
C ASN A 126 5.29 11.09 -2.93
N ALA A 127 5.47 10.00 -3.67
CA ALA A 127 4.59 9.66 -4.79
C ALA A 127 3.24 9.07 -4.35
N LEU A 128 3.18 8.50 -3.14
CA LEU A 128 1.98 7.92 -2.54
C LEU A 128 1.18 8.95 -1.72
N LEU A 129 1.84 9.98 -1.16
CA LEU A 129 1.16 11.09 -0.48
C LEU A 129 0.20 11.81 -1.45
N ASP A 130 -1.06 11.98 -1.03
CA ASP A 130 -2.16 12.56 -1.81
C ASP A 130 -2.40 11.86 -3.16
N SER A 131 -2.00 10.59 -3.26
CA SER A 131 -2.07 9.85 -4.50
C SER A 131 -3.44 9.20 -4.68
N PRO A 132 -4.02 9.18 -5.91
CA PRO A 132 -5.37 8.65 -6.12
C PRO A 132 -5.55 7.17 -5.77
N ILE A 133 -4.46 6.40 -5.66
CA ILE A 133 -4.49 4.99 -5.26
C ILE A 133 -5.17 4.76 -3.89
N PHE A 134 -5.12 5.73 -2.98
CA PHE A 134 -5.80 5.68 -1.68
C PHE A 134 -7.07 6.52 -1.60
N LEU A 135 -7.41 7.26 -2.66
CA LEU A 135 -8.63 8.07 -2.65
C LEU A 135 -9.87 7.19 -2.81
N LYS A 136 -10.97 7.62 -2.18
CA LYS A 136 -12.30 7.01 -2.35
C LYS A 136 -12.63 6.97 -3.85
N ARG A 137 -12.73 5.77 -4.42
CA ARG A 137 -13.29 5.59 -5.77
C ARG A 137 -14.77 5.95 -5.66
N GLU A 138 -15.24 7.00 -6.33
CA GLU A 138 -16.68 7.25 -6.40
C GLU A 138 -17.31 6.13 -7.23
N VAL A 139 -17.95 5.16 -6.57
CA VAL A 139 -18.76 4.17 -7.27
C VAL A 139 -20.17 4.75 -7.38
N GLU A 140 -20.68 4.86 -8.60
CA GLU A 140 -22.02 5.39 -8.92
C GLU A 140 -23.15 4.54 -8.29
N ASP A 141 -22.86 3.30 -7.89
CA ASP A 141 -23.78 2.40 -7.18
C ASP A 141 -23.47 2.33 -5.67
N SER A 142 -24.37 2.94 -4.89
CA SER A 142 -24.37 3.04 -3.42
C SER A 142 -24.34 1.72 -2.62
N THR A 143 -24.27 0.56 -3.27
CA THR A 143 -24.32 -0.78 -2.65
C THR A 143 -23.00 -1.55 -2.69
N ALA A 144 -22.07 -1.22 -3.60
CA ALA A 144 -20.73 -1.79 -3.65
C ALA A 144 -19.77 -0.91 -2.84
N CYS A 145 -19.39 -1.37 -1.65
CA CYS A 145 -18.48 -0.64 -0.80
C CYS A 145 -17.10 -0.55 -1.47
N THR A 146 -16.68 0.68 -1.79
CA THR A 146 -15.38 1.06 -2.38
C THR A 146 -14.15 0.48 -1.65
N LYS A 147 -14.36 -0.02 -0.43
CA LYS A 147 -13.38 -0.65 0.45
C LYS A 147 -13.09 -2.11 0.11
N ASP A 148 -14.05 -2.84 -0.47
CA ASP A 148 -13.78 -4.20 -0.95
C ASP A 148 -12.66 -4.16 -1.98
N GLN A 149 -12.68 -3.12 -2.83
CA GLN A 149 -11.66 -2.92 -3.83
C GLN A 149 -10.31 -2.50 -3.23
N LEU A 150 -10.26 -1.57 -2.26
CA LEU A 150 -8.97 -1.17 -1.66
C LEU A 150 -8.34 -2.31 -0.86
N ALA A 151 -9.14 -3.10 -0.12
CA ALA A 151 -8.64 -4.27 0.61
C ALA A 151 -8.15 -5.37 -0.36
N GLN A 152 -8.86 -5.62 -1.46
CA GLN A 152 -8.41 -6.52 -2.53
C GLN A 152 -7.14 -6.01 -3.22
N ASP A 153 -7.05 -4.71 -3.47
CA ASP A 153 -5.88 -4.05 -4.04
C ASP A 153 -4.66 -4.23 -3.12
N CYS A 154 -4.87 -4.13 -1.80
CA CYS A 154 -3.84 -4.39 -0.79
C CYS A 154 -3.31 -5.84 -0.81
N ASP A 155 -4.11 -6.84 -1.18
CA ASP A 155 -3.67 -8.25 -1.34
C ASP A 155 -2.52 -8.38 -2.34
N SER A 156 -2.54 -7.58 -3.41
CA SER A 156 -1.44 -7.54 -4.40
C SER A 156 -0.37 -6.52 -4.03
N MET A 157 -0.77 -5.36 -3.52
CA MET A 157 0.12 -4.23 -3.23
C MET A 157 1.11 -4.52 -2.10
N ILE A 158 0.77 -5.38 -1.14
CA ILE A 158 1.70 -5.78 -0.06
C ILE A 158 2.98 -6.43 -0.59
N PHE A 159 2.89 -7.22 -1.66
CA PHE A 159 4.06 -7.84 -2.31
C PHE A 159 4.90 -6.82 -3.10
N ILE A 160 4.24 -5.81 -3.67
CA ILE A 160 4.93 -4.69 -4.30
C ILE A 160 5.68 -3.89 -3.23
N ALA A 161 5.06 -3.66 -2.07
CA ALA A 161 5.68 -2.99 -0.93
C ALA A 161 6.94 -3.75 -0.45
N GLN A 162 6.89 -5.09 -0.40
CA GLN A 162 8.06 -5.91 -0.10
C GLN A 162 9.17 -5.75 -1.15
N LYS A 163 8.83 -5.79 -2.45
CA LYS A 163 9.80 -5.65 -3.54
C LYS A 163 10.48 -4.28 -3.55
N LEU A 164 9.72 -3.21 -3.31
CA LEU A 164 10.22 -1.84 -3.18
C LEU A 164 10.84 -1.55 -1.81
N ARG A 165 10.75 -2.47 -0.86
CA ARG A 165 11.17 -2.29 0.52
C ARG A 165 10.57 -1.06 1.22
N SER A 166 9.30 -0.76 0.92
CA SER A 166 8.58 0.37 1.51
C SER A 166 7.84 -0.07 2.77
N SER A 167 8.37 0.27 3.95
CA SER A 167 7.72 -0.03 5.24
C SER A 167 6.39 0.71 5.40
N ILE A 168 6.29 1.94 4.92
CA ILE A 168 5.06 2.75 5.00
C ILE A 168 3.95 2.09 4.17
N LEU A 169 4.23 1.76 2.91
CA LEU A 169 3.23 1.11 2.05
C LEU A 169 2.85 -0.28 2.60
N PHE A 170 3.81 -1.02 3.15
CA PHE A 170 3.56 -2.32 3.73
C PHE A 170 2.62 -2.24 4.95
N ARG A 171 2.85 -1.28 5.86
CA ARG A 171 1.94 -1.04 7.00
C ARG A 171 0.54 -0.69 6.54
N GLU A 172 0.44 0.21 5.56
CA GLU A 172 -0.85 0.63 5.01
C GLU A 172 -1.64 -0.58 4.49
N CYS A 173 -1.00 -1.43 3.68
CA CYS A 173 -1.61 -2.65 3.16
C CYS A 173 -2.02 -3.61 4.29
N LEU A 174 -1.14 -3.82 5.27
CA LEU A 174 -1.38 -4.73 6.38
C LEU A 174 -2.60 -4.30 7.20
N ILE A 175 -2.73 -3.00 7.52
CA ILE A 175 -3.87 -2.47 8.27
C ILE A 175 -5.18 -2.75 7.51
N HIS A 176 -5.23 -2.46 6.21
CA HIS A 176 -6.42 -2.72 5.39
C HIS A 176 -6.78 -4.22 5.31
N ILE A 177 -5.78 -5.10 5.22
CA ILE A 177 -6.01 -6.55 5.17
C ILE A 177 -6.51 -7.08 6.52
N VAL A 178 -5.82 -6.73 7.62
CA VAL A 178 -6.20 -7.17 8.98
C VAL A 178 -7.61 -6.70 9.33
N ALA A 179 -7.95 -5.46 9.00
CA ALA A 179 -9.28 -4.89 9.23
C ALA A 179 -10.42 -5.67 8.55
N ASN A 180 -10.11 -6.45 7.51
CA ASN A 180 -11.08 -7.20 6.71
C ASN A 180 -10.83 -8.72 6.75
N TRP A 181 -9.93 -9.21 7.59
CA TRP A 181 -9.45 -10.60 7.52
C TRP A 181 -10.53 -11.66 7.77
N LYS A 182 -11.50 -11.35 8.64
CA LYS A 182 -12.67 -12.20 8.95
C LYS A 182 -13.77 -12.17 7.89
N ASP A 183 -13.57 -11.49 6.76
CA ASP A 183 -14.54 -11.54 5.68
C ASP A 183 -14.71 -12.99 5.19
N LYS A 184 -15.98 -13.39 5.01
CA LYS A 184 -16.35 -14.74 4.58
C LYS A 184 -15.93 -15.00 3.13
N ASP A 185 -15.70 -13.94 2.37
CA ASP A 185 -15.20 -14.02 1.01
C ASP A 185 -13.69 -14.29 0.99
N THR A 186 -13.35 -15.57 0.97
CA THR A 186 -11.98 -16.06 0.92
C THR A 186 -11.25 -15.70 -0.38
N SER A 187 -11.97 -15.26 -1.41
CA SER A 187 -11.37 -14.88 -2.70
C SER A 187 -10.68 -13.51 -2.65
N LYS A 188 -11.04 -12.64 -1.70
CA LYS A 188 -10.48 -11.28 -1.55
C LYS A 188 -8.99 -11.26 -1.24
N PHE A 189 -8.49 -12.29 -0.56
CA PHE A 189 -7.12 -12.36 -0.05
C PHE A 189 -6.36 -13.58 -0.58
N HIS A 190 -6.62 -13.96 -1.83
CA HIS A 190 -6.06 -15.18 -2.40
C HIS A 190 -4.52 -15.18 -2.37
N ARG A 191 -3.86 -14.06 -2.69
CA ARG A 191 -2.39 -14.04 -2.76
C ARG A 191 -1.77 -14.13 -1.37
N THR A 192 -2.21 -13.29 -0.44
CA THR A 192 -1.68 -13.27 0.93
C THR A 192 -1.97 -14.56 1.69
N ARG A 193 -3.11 -15.21 1.46
CA ARG A 193 -3.42 -16.53 2.07
C ARG A 193 -2.54 -17.66 1.54
N ASN A 194 -1.98 -17.53 0.35
CA ASN A 194 -1.10 -18.54 -0.25
C ASN A 194 0.39 -18.35 0.12
N ASP A 195 0.77 -17.21 0.70
CA ASP A 195 2.12 -16.97 1.22
C ASP A 195 2.14 -17.25 2.73
N GLU A 196 2.86 -18.30 3.16
CA GLU A 196 2.86 -18.71 4.57
C GLU A 196 3.42 -17.64 5.52
N THR A 197 4.40 -16.84 5.05
CA THR A 197 5.05 -15.82 5.88
C THR A 197 4.11 -14.63 6.07
N ILE A 198 3.52 -14.15 4.98
CA ILE A 198 2.57 -13.04 5.01
C ILE A 198 1.28 -13.45 5.72
N ARG A 199 0.76 -14.64 5.45
CA ARG A 199 -0.42 -15.18 6.14
C ARG A 199 -0.19 -15.27 7.64
N GLY A 200 0.92 -15.88 8.08
CA GLY A 200 1.22 -16.02 9.50
C GLY A 200 1.36 -14.67 10.20
N LEU A 201 1.91 -13.67 9.50
CA LEU A 201 1.96 -12.31 10.02
C LEU A 201 0.58 -11.67 10.16
N ILE A 202 -0.27 -11.76 9.13
CA ILE A 202 -1.63 -11.24 9.17
C ILE A 202 -2.44 -11.92 10.27
N GLU A 203 -2.35 -13.24 10.40
CA GLU A 203 -3.01 -14.02 11.45
C GLU A 203 -2.55 -13.61 12.85
N ALA A 204 -1.26 -13.33 13.03
CA ALA A 204 -0.73 -12.85 14.31
C ALA A 204 -1.26 -11.46 14.66
N GLU A 205 -1.24 -10.50 13.73
CA GLU A 205 -1.78 -9.16 13.98
C GLU A 205 -3.30 -9.18 14.18
N PHE A 206 -3.99 -10.03 13.42
CA PHE A 206 -5.42 -10.24 13.58
C PHE A 206 -5.75 -10.85 14.95
N SER A 207 -4.95 -11.81 15.44
CA SER A 207 -5.12 -12.39 16.77
C SER A 207 -4.93 -11.36 17.88
N LYS A 208 -3.97 -10.43 17.75
CA LYS A 208 -3.83 -9.30 18.70
C LYS A 208 -5.06 -8.40 18.71
N LEU A 209 -5.64 -8.11 17.54
CA LEU A 209 -6.87 -7.34 17.46
C LEU A 209 -8.04 -8.07 18.17
N ASP A 210 -8.19 -9.38 17.93
CA ASP A 210 -9.16 -10.20 18.64
C ASP A 210 -8.94 -10.17 20.16
N GLU A 211 -7.69 -10.31 20.63
CA GLU A 211 -7.34 -10.24 22.05
C GLU A 211 -7.69 -8.88 22.67
N MET A 212 -7.43 -7.76 21.97
CA MET A 212 -7.80 -6.43 22.42
C MET A 212 -9.31 -6.27 22.55
N ILE A 213 -10.07 -6.79 21.58
CA ILE A 213 -11.53 -6.75 21.60
C ILE A 213 -12.06 -7.59 22.77
N ASP A 214 -11.58 -8.82 22.94
CA ASP A 214 -12.02 -9.72 24.02
C ASP A 214 -11.67 -9.13 25.40
N HIS A 215 -10.51 -8.49 25.55
CA HIS A 215 -10.12 -7.78 26.76
C HIS A 215 -11.10 -6.65 27.09
N LEU A 216 -11.43 -5.82 26.10
CA LEU A 216 -12.38 -4.72 26.25
C LEU A 216 -13.80 -5.20 26.55
N GLN A 217 -14.24 -6.29 25.93
CA GLN A 217 -15.53 -6.92 26.26
C GLN A 217 -15.56 -7.36 27.72
N HIS A 218 -14.47 -7.95 28.21
CA HIS A 218 -14.36 -8.38 29.59
C HIS A 218 -14.42 -7.20 30.58
N ILE A 219 -13.67 -6.13 30.31
CA ILE A 219 -13.70 -4.91 31.12
C ILE A 219 -15.10 -4.31 31.13
N LEU A 220 -15.73 -4.17 29.95
CA LEU A 220 -17.08 -3.62 29.83
C LEU A 220 -18.09 -4.40 30.68
N TYR A 221 -18.01 -5.73 30.66
CA TYR A 221 -18.88 -6.57 31.46
C TYR A 221 -18.67 -6.36 32.97
N ILE A 222 -17.42 -6.31 33.43
CA ILE A 222 -17.11 -6.05 34.84
C ILE A 222 -17.65 -4.67 35.26
N GLU A 223 -17.38 -3.63 34.48
CA GLU A 223 -17.82 -2.28 34.79
C GLU A 223 -19.35 -2.15 34.78
N ALA A 224 -20.04 -2.78 33.82
CA ALA A 224 -21.50 -2.80 33.80
C ALA A 224 -22.09 -3.46 35.06
N VAL A 225 -21.50 -4.56 35.50
CA VAL A 225 -21.89 -5.24 36.75
C VAL A 225 -21.62 -4.35 37.96
N MET A 226 -20.42 -3.76 38.07
CA MET A 226 -20.04 -2.89 39.18
C MET A 226 -20.94 -1.65 39.26
N ALA A 227 -21.20 -1.00 38.13
CA ALA A 227 -22.06 0.18 38.04
C ALA A 227 -23.53 -0.12 38.40
N LYS A 228 -24.00 -1.36 38.23
CA LYS A 228 -25.34 -1.79 38.65
C LYS A 228 -25.49 -1.88 40.17
N TYR A 229 -24.40 -2.20 40.88
CA TYR A 229 -24.39 -2.32 42.34
C TYR A 229 -23.88 -1.06 43.05
N SER A 230 -23.28 -0.11 42.32
CA SER A 230 -22.87 1.19 42.82
C SER A 230 -24.02 2.20 42.75
N LEU A 231 -24.22 2.97 43.82
CA LEU A 231 -25.22 4.05 43.88
C LEU A 231 -24.67 5.41 43.41
N ASP A 232 -23.37 5.50 43.15
CA ASP A 232 -22.65 6.78 43.12
C ASP A 232 -22.47 7.39 41.73
N ILE A 233 -22.82 6.68 40.63
CA ILE A 233 -22.55 7.16 39.25
C ILE A 233 -23.72 6.85 38.27
N PRO A 234 -24.89 7.52 38.39
CA PRO A 234 -26.08 7.21 37.62
C PRO A 234 -25.91 7.33 36.09
N GLU A 235 -25.05 8.26 35.66
CA GLU A 235 -24.79 8.57 34.25
C GLU A 235 -23.97 7.47 33.56
N LEU A 236 -22.95 6.95 34.25
CA LEU A 236 -22.17 5.79 33.79
C LEU A 236 -23.05 4.53 33.76
N THR A 237 -23.83 4.27 34.81
CA THR A 237 -24.77 3.13 34.84
C THR A 237 -25.74 3.17 33.67
N LYS A 238 -26.26 4.35 33.33
CA LYS A 238 -27.15 4.53 32.17
C LYS A 238 -26.43 4.28 30.84
N ALA A 239 -25.22 4.78 30.67
CA ALA A 239 -24.42 4.57 29.45
C ALA A 239 -24.09 3.08 29.24
N LEU A 240 -23.71 2.38 30.31
CA LEU A 240 -23.37 0.96 30.28
C LEU A 240 -24.60 0.07 30.07
N ALA A 241 -25.75 0.40 30.68
CA ALA A 241 -26.99 -0.34 30.45
C ALA A 241 -27.46 -0.23 28.99
N ALA A 242 -27.35 0.94 28.37
CA ALA A 242 -27.63 1.11 26.95
C ALA A 242 -26.66 0.31 26.07
N ALA A 243 -25.38 0.26 26.44
CA ALA A 243 -24.37 -0.51 25.73
C ALA A 243 -24.57 -2.03 25.87
N GLU A 244 -25.13 -2.51 26.97
CA GLU A 244 -25.48 -3.92 27.16
C GLU A 244 -26.62 -4.35 26.23
N GLU A 245 -27.63 -3.49 25.99
CA GLU A 245 -28.71 -3.73 25.02
C GLU A 245 -28.21 -3.73 23.58
N ASP A 246 -27.29 -2.81 23.26
CA ASP A 246 -26.68 -2.67 21.93
C ASP A 246 -25.47 -3.62 21.72
N TYR A 247 -25.15 -4.46 22.71
CA TYR A 247 -23.96 -5.31 22.67
C TYR A 247 -24.03 -6.30 21.52
N VAL A 248 -23.05 -6.20 20.62
CA VAL A 248 -22.87 -7.18 19.56
C VAL A 248 -21.48 -7.78 19.66
N SER A 249 -21.44 -9.10 19.88
CA SER A 249 -20.21 -9.87 19.83
C SER A 249 -19.56 -9.72 18.44
N PHE A 250 -18.28 -9.35 18.43
CA PHE A 250 -17.47 -9.27 17.21
C PHE A 250 -17.49 -10.58 16.41
N GLN A 251 -17.60 -11.72 17.08
CA GLN A 251 -17.70 -13.03 16.43
C GLN A 251 -19.00 -13.20 15.63
N HIS A 252 -20.07 -12.51 16.02
CA HIS A 252 -21.38 -12.64 15.41
C HIS A 252 -21.56 -11.62 14.27
N GLU A 253 -21.20 -10.35 14.49
CA GLU A 253 -21.25 -9.31 13.44
C GLU A 253 -20.04 -8.34 13.49
N PRO A 254 -18.91 -8.72 12.87
CA PRO A 254 -17.68 -7.92 12.87
C PRO A 254 -17.89 -6.49 12.36
N LYS A 255 -18.81 -6.33 11.40
CA LYS A 255 -19.05 -5.06 10.71
C LYS A 255 -19.59 -3.98 11.65
N ILE A 256 -20.41 -4.33 12.64
CA ILE A 256 -21.01 -3.32 13.53
C ILE A 256 -20.23 -3.08 14.82
N ALA A 257 -19.25 -3.94 15.14
CA ALA A 257 -18.46 -3.82 16.35
C ALA A 257 -17.71 -2.49 16.47
N VAL A 258 -17.10 -2.00 15.37
CA VAL A 258 -16.36 -0.72 15.40
C VAL A 258 -17.29 0.45 15.72
N ALA A 259 -18.48 0.46 15.12
CA ALA A 259 -19.48 1.50 15.37
C ALA A 259 -19.96 1.48 16.82
N PHE A 260 -20.15 0.28 17.40
CA PHE A 260 -20.47 0.09 18.81
C PHE A 260 -19.40 0.70 19.72
N TRP A 261 -18.13 0.31 19.56
CA TRP A 261 -17.05 0.81 20.42
C TRP A 261 -16.85 2.32 20.30
N LYS A 262 -17.01 2.86 19.09
CA LYS A 262 -16.93 4.29 18.86
C LYS A 262 -18.05 5.07 19.56
N ASP A 263 -19.29 4.60 19.44
CA ASP A 263 -20.44 5.23 20.10
C ASP A 263 -20.33 5.14 21.63
N LEU A 264 -19.90 4.00 22.15
CA LEU A 264 -19.61 3.84 23.57
C LEU A 264 -18.51 4.80 24.05
N SER A 265 -17.42 4.94 23.30
CA SER A 265 -16.35 5.90 23.61
C SER A 265 -16.85 7.34 23.67
N ALA A 266 -17.71 7.74 22.74
CA ALA A 266 -18.33 9.06 22.76
C ALA A 266 -19.24 9.26 23.99
N LYS A 267 -20.08 8.27 24.32
CA LYS A 267 -20.96 8.30 25.51
C LYS A 267 -20.15 8.39 26.81
N VAL A 268 -19.11 7.58 26.96
CA VAL A 268 -18.21 7.54 28.13
C VAL A 268 -17.45 8.87 28.28
N ALA A 269 -16.99 9.46 27.17
CA ALA A 269 -16.32 10.76 27.19
C ALA A 269 -17.22 11.91 27.66
N HIS A 270 -18.54 11.81 27.48
CA HIS A 270 -19.49 12.80 28.00
C HIS A 270 -19.72 12.69 29.52
N VAL A 271 -19.49 11.51 30.11
CA VAL A 271 -19.60 11.31 31.57
C VAL A 271 -18.38 11.91 32.28
N GLY A 272 -17.17 11.64 31.75
CA GLY A 272 -15.91 12.10 32.34
C GLY A 272 -15.61 11.51 33.72
N GLY A 273 -14.45 11.85 34.29
CA GLY A 273 -14.08 11.45 35.65
C GLY A 273 -13.91 9.94 35.78
N ASP A 274 -14.79 9.28 36.52
CA ASP A 274 -14.73 7.83 36.77
C ASP A 274 -14.82 6.99 35.48
N ALA A 275 -15.35 7.57 34.41
CA ALA A 275 -15.44 6.96 33.08
C ALA A 275 -14.13 7.03 32.27
N ASP A 276 -13.13 7.81 32.72
CA ASP A 276 -11.88 8.02 31.99
C ASP A 276 -11.04 6.75 31.87
N PHE A 277 -11.15 5.83 32.83
CA PHE A 277 -10.51 4.51 32.77
C PHE A 277 -10.99 3.72 31.55
N LEU A 278 -12.31 3.53 31.40
CA LEU A 278 -12.89 2.83 30.25
C LEU A 278 -12.48 3.45 28.92
N LYS A 279 -12.43 4.78 28.86
CA LYS A 279 -11.98 5.50 27.67
C LYS A 279 -10.52 5.16 27.32
N SER A 280 -9.63 5.20 28.32
CA SER A 280 -8.20 4.91 28.12
C SER A 280 -7.95 3.49 27.61
N GLU A 281 -8.82 2.54 27.95
CA GLU A 281 -8.76 1.16 27.45
C GLU A 281 -9.27 1.05 26.00
N MET A 282 -10.27 1.86 25.60
CA MET A 282 -10.83 1.85 24.23
C MET A 282 -9.96 2.59 23.22
N ASP A 283 -9.23 3.62 23.64
CA ASP A 283 -8.43 4.47 22.75
C ASP A 283 -7.45 3.67 21.86
N PRO A 284 -6.71 2.65 22.36
CA PRO A 284 -5.86 1.80 21.53
C PRO A 284 -6.61 1.05 20.42
N LEU A 285 -7.87 0.67 20.62
CA LEU A 285 -8.67 -0.04 19.62
C LEU A 285 -9.20 0.90 18.53
N LEU A 286 -9.42 2.17 18.87
CA LEU A 286 -10.00 3.19 17.98
C LEU A 286 -8.95 4.13 17.36
N VAL A 287 -7.66 3.82 17.51
CA VAL A 287 -6.59 4.58 16.86
C VAL A 287 -6.57 4.35 15.34
N ASN A 288 -6.28 5.40 14.58
CA ASN A 288 -6.00 5.31 13.16
C ASN A 288 -4.48 5.31 12.93
N ASN A 289 -3.94 4.16 12.50
CA ASN A 289 -2.51 4.04 12.17
C ASN A 289 -2.20 4.21 10.67
N LEU A 290 -3.20 4.56 9.83
CA LEU A 290 -2.98 4.85 8.42
C LEU A 290 -2.20 6.16 8.25
N VAL A 291 -1.28 6.17 7.28
CA VAL A 291 -0.39 7.32 7.01
C VAL A 291 -0.61 7.89 5.60
N LEU A 292 -1.03 7.05 4.65
CA LEU A 292 -1.19 7.44 3.26
C LEU A 292 -2.63 7.83 2.92
N ASP A 293 -3.60 7.39 3.73
CA ASP A 293 -4.97 7.86 3.63
C ASP A 293 -5.11 9.35 4.03
N GLY A 294 -5.52 10.17 3.05
CA GLY A 294 -5.74 11.61 3.23
C GLY A 294 -7.18 11.99 3.55
N THR A 295 -8.07 11.03 3.83
CA THR A 295 -9.51 11.32 4.00
C THR A 295 -9.84 11.88 5.38
N ASN A 296 -8.93 11.73 6.34
CA ASN A 296 -9.11 12.02 7.77
C ASN A 296 -10.24 11.20 8.43
N ASP A 297 -10.77 10.17 7.77
CA ASP A 297 -11.75 9.27 8.39
C ASP A 297 -11.05 8.38 9.43
N GLY A 298 -11.56 8.35 10.67
CA GLY A 298 -11.12 7.39 11.69
C GLY A 298 -11.88 6.06 11.67
N PRO A 299 -11.54 5.11 12.55
CA PRO A 299 -12.33 3.90 12.77
C PRO A 299 -13.80 4.25 13.05
N GLY A 300 -14.72 3.62 12.34
CA GLY A 300 -16.15 3.89 12.49
C GLY A 300 -16.66 5.14 11.73
N GLU A 301 -15.82 5.80 10.93
CA GLU A 301 -16.17 6.97 10.10
C GLU A 301 -16.10 6.68 8.62
N GLY A 302 -16.83 7.42 7.79
CA GLY A 302 -16.78 7.37 6.31
C GLY A 302 -16.34 6.04 5.70
N CYS A 303 -15.16 6.01 5.08
CA CYS A 303 -14.60 4.80 4.46
C CYS A 303 -13.98 3.78 5.43
N TYR A 304 -14.17 3.93 6.74
CA TYR A 304 -13.76 2.97 7.78
C TYR A 304 -14.86 2.66 8.82
N LYS A 305 -16.13 2.93 8.49
CA LYS A 305 -17.32 2.61 9.31
C LYS A 305 -17.33 1.22 9.98
N HIS A 306 -16.70 0.23 9.36
CA HIS A 306 -16.72 -1.17 9.76
C HIS A 306 -15.32 -1.75 9.98
N CYS A 307 -14.29 -0.90 10.10
CA CYS A 307 -12.89 -1.32 10.14
C CYS A 307 -12.19 -0.76 11.38
N PHE A 308 -11.49 -1.64 12.11
CA PHE A 308 -10.45 -1.21 13.06
C PHE A 308 -9.18 -0.90 12.28
N LEU A 309 -8.51 0.20 12.62
CA LEU A 309 -7.30 0.66 11.94
C LEU A 309 -6.07 0.66 12.87
N CYS A 310 -6.18 -0.05 13.99
CA CYS A 310 -5.20 -0.04 15.07
C CYS A 310 -4.08 -1.07 14.93
N ALA A 311 -4.08 -1.86 13.85
CA ALA A 311 -3.01 -2.82 13.61
C ALA A 311 -1.65 -2.09 13.53
N GLU A 312 -0.62 -2.65 14.15
CA GLU A 312 0.70 -2.06 14.20
C GLU A 312 1.78 -3.12 14.06
N ILE A 313 2.78 -2.86 13.22
CA ILE A 313 3.93 -3.73 13.04
C ILE A 313 5.23 -2.93 13.07
N ALA A 314 6.19 -3.42 13.86
CA ALA A 314 7.53 -2.85 13.92
C ALA A 314 8.34 -3.20 12.67
N ASP A 315 9.24 -2.31 12.22
CA ASP A 315 10.07 -2.54 11.02
C ASP A 315 10.85 -3.87 11.07
N LYS A 316 11.31 -4.27 12.27
CA LYS A 316 12.06 -5.51 12.51
C LYS A 316 11.25 -6.80 12.27
N GLN A 317 9.92 -6.71 12.32
CA GLN A 317 9.01 -7.84 12.12
C GLN A 317 8.57 -7.96 10.65
N MET A 318 8.82 -6.93 9.84
CA MET A 318 8.39 -6.93 8.45
C MET A 318 9.26 -7.87 7.60
N PRO A 319 8.65 -8.69 6.73
CA PRO A 319 9.36 -9.57 5.79
C PRO A 319 9.90 -8.78 4.58
N ILE A 320 10.51 -7.63 4.83
CA ILE A 320 11.08 -6.72 3.84
C ILE A 320 12.61 -6.84 3.77
N CYS A 321 13.23 -7.26 4.89
CA CYS A 321 14.68 -7.34 5.05
C CYS A 321 15.25 -8.76 4.92
N GLN A 322 14.42 -9.78 4.73
CA GLN A 322 14.84 -11.19 4.84
C GLN A 322 15.43 -11.80 3.55
N LYS A 323 15.42 -11.11 2.41
CA LYS A 323 16.28 -11.50 1.29
C LYS A 323 17.71 -11.08 1.61
N LYS A 324 18.41 -12.02 2.24
CA LYS A 324 19.82 -11.99 2.62
C LYS A 324 20.68 -11.11 1.72
N ILE A 325 21.32 -10.16 2.39
CA ILE A 325 22.64 -9.65 2.10
C ILE A 325 23.58 -10.88 2.08
N GLU A 326 23.72 -11.58 0.96
CA GLU A 326 24.81 -12.56 0.80
C GLU A 326 25.40 -12.64 -0.62
N ASP A 327 24.77 -12.10 -1.67
CA ASP A 327 25.36 -12.20 -3.03
C ASP A 327 25.59 -10.88 -3.81
N ASP A 328 25.08 -9.71 -3.40
CA ASP A 328 25.10 -8.51 -4.28
C ASP A 328 25.99 -7.32 -3.84
N PHE A 329 26.91 -7.50 -2.89
CA PHE A 329 27.93 -6.47 -2.57
C PHE A 329 29.37 -6.95 -2.75
N LYS A 330 29.59 -7.81 -3.75
CA LYS A 330 30.90 -7.93 -4.41
C LYS A 330 30.80 -7.47 -5.85
N LEU A 331 30.81 -6.15 -6.05
CA LEU A 331 31.34 -5.50 -7.26
C LEU A 331 32.03 -4.20 -6.85
#